data_AF-A0A7C9ED47-F1
#
_entry.id   AF-A0A7C9ED47-F1
#
_cell.length_a   1.000
_cell.length_b   1.000
_cell.length_c   1.000
_cell.angle_alpha   90.00
_cell.angle_beta   90.00
_cell.angle_gamma   90.00
#
_symmetry.space_group_name_H-M   'P 1'
#
loop_
_entity.id
_entity.type
_entity.pdbx_description
1 polymer ?
#
loop_
_entity_poly.entity_id
_entity_poly.type
_entity_poly.pdbx_seq_one_letter_code
_entity_poly.pdbx_strand_id
1 'polypeptide(L)'
;IGFKSVFLLTAQPYIFSNGYQIRFSETPCPECDIAYIIPEWVDSKPSVSEIQKIYGHGRTLPTTTLILPLKPDKVKAVKEQLSSLDPELLLFLSKIKRLSVKEDNVDQNLNTIRAVS
;
A
#
# COMPACT_ATOMS: atom_id res chain seq x y z
N ILE A 1 17.40 0.44 -1.96
CA ILE A 1 16.85 0.62 -3.33
C ILE A 1 15.41 0.14 -3.47
N GLY A 2 15.01 -1.00 -2.87
CA GLY A 2 13.65 -1.55 -3.01
C GLY A 2 12.51 -0.60 -2.60
N PHE A 3 12.46 -0.13 -1.36
CA PHE A 3 11.34 0.71 -0.91
C PHE A 3 11.26 2.09 -1.61
N LYS A 4 12.39 2.67 -2.03
CA LYS A 4 12.42 3.98 -2.70
C LYS A 4 11.60 3.99 -4.01
N SER A 5 11.38 2.84 -4.64
CA SER A 5 10.59 2.76 -5.87
C SER A 5 9.12 3.14 -5.68
N VAL A 6 8.58 3.11 -4.46
CA VAL A 6 7.18 3.51 -4.20
C VAL A 6 6.90 4.95 -4.60
N PHE A 7 7.92 5.81 -4.61
CA PHE A 7 7.82 7.21 -5.02
C PHE A 7 7.53 7.39 -6.52
N LEU A 8 7.80 6.37 -7.35
CA LEU A 8 7.34 6.35 -8.74
C LEU A 8 5.82 6.30 -8.85
N LEU A 9 5.14 5.82 -7.79
CA LEU A 9 3.69 5.57 -7.76
C LEU A 9 2.94 6.55 -6.87
N THR A 10 3.54 7.01 -5.77
CA THR A 10 2.89 7.86 -4.77
C THR A 10 3.83 8.95 -4.27
N ALA A 11 3.31 10.15 -4.01
CA ALA A 11 4.09 11.19 -3.35
C ALA A 11 4.12 11.04 -1.82
N GLN A 12 3.17 10.28 -1.26
CA GLN A 12 2.92 10.21 0.18
C GLN A 12 2.58 8.78 0.63
N PRO A 13 3.57 7.87 0.69
CA PRO A 13 3.34 6.52 1.20
C PRO A 13 3.14 6.54 2.72
N TYR A 14 2.15 5.81 3.21
CA TYR A 14 1.90 5.59 4.63
C TYR A 14 2.25 4.16 5.03
N ILE A 15 2.79 3.99 6.23
CA ILE A 15 3.13 2.69 6.82
C ILE A 15 2.48 2.59 8.20
N PHE A 16 1.69 1.53 8.36
CA PHE A 16 1.08 1.13 9.62
C PHE A 16 1.68 -0.20 10.03
N SER A 17 2.33 -0.28 11.19
CA SER A 17 2.87 -1.55 11.66
C SER A 17 2.99 -1.58 13.17
N ASN A 18 2.38 -2.57 13.81
CA ASN A 18 2.48 -2.79 15.26
C ASN A 18 2.29 -1.53 16.14
N GLY A 19 1.29 -0.72 15.82
CA GLY A 19 0.97 0.53 16.53
C GLY A 19 1.70 1.78 16.02
N TYR A 20 2.76 1.62 15.20
CA TYR A 20 3.43 2.74 14.54
C TYR A 20 2.65 3.19 13.30
N GLN A 21 2.53 4.51 13.13
CA GLN A 21 1.82 5.16 12.02
C GLN A 21 2.70 6.27 11.48
N ILE A 22 3.35 6.03 10.34
CA ILE A 22 4.26 6.99 9.73
C ILE A 22 3.90 7.24 8.27
N ARG A 23 4.27 8.41 7.77
CA ARG A 23 4.19 8.79 6.37
C ARG A 23 5.53 9.32 5.90
N PHE A 24 5.83 9.15 4.63
CA PHE A 24 6.89 9.89 3.96
C PHE A 24 6.30 10.88 2.96
N SER A 25 7.06 11.91 2.61
CA SER A 25 6.66 12.90 1.60
C SER A 25 7.78 13.10 0.58
N GLU A 26 7.44 13.17 -0.71
CA GLU A 26 8.37 13.69 -1.73
C GLU A 26 8.63 15.19 -1.54
N THR A 27 7.67 15.92 -0.98
CA THR A 27 7.85 17.33 -0.66
C THR A 27 8.81 17.47 0.51
N PRO A 28 9.85 18.31 0.39
CA PRO A 28 10.79 18.57 1.48
C PRO A 28 10.05 18.99 2.75
N CYS A 29 10.55 18.52 3.89
CA CYS A 29 10.08 18.98 5.19
C CYS A 29 10.32 20.50 5.29
N PRO A 30 9.29 21.33 5.54
CA PRO A 30 9.44 22.79 5.59
C PRO A 30 10.36 23.26 6.73
N GLU A 31 10.42 22.50 7.81
CA GLU A 31 11.18 22.79 9.03
C GLU A 31 12.60 22.24 9.00
N CYS A 32 12.91 21.44 7.98
CA CYS A 32 14.15 20.72 7.87
C CYS A 32 14.92 21.26 6.65
N ASP A 33 16.04 21.96 6.87
CA ASP A 33 16.96 22.43 5.83
C ASP A 33 17.76 21.28 5.17
N ILE A 34 17.14 20.11 5.04
CA ILE A 34 17.73 18.89 4.50
C ILE A 34 16.91 18.39 3.32
N ALA A 35 17.58 18.10 2.20
CA ALA A 35 16.96 17.56 0.99
C ALA A 35 16.64 16.06 1.06
N TYR A 36 16.37 15.54 2.26
CA TYR A 36 16.10 14.12 2.50
C TYR A 36 14.62 13.89 2.82
N ILE A 37 14.10 12.78 2.33
CA ILE A 37 12.78 12.27 2.72
C ILE A 37 12.89 11.71 4.14
N ILE A 38 12.13 12.27 5.07
CA ILE A 38 12.07 11.85 6.47
C ILE A 38 10.69 11.24 6.80
N PRO A 39 10.61 10.32 7.78
CA PRO A 39 9.32 9.83 8.27
C PRO A 39 8.65 10.88 9.17
N GLU A 40 7.35 11.06 9.00
CA GLU A 40 6.48 11.92 9.79
C GLU A 40 5.44 11.06 10.51
N TRP A 41 5.14 11.34 11.77
CA TRP A 41 4.06 10.69 12.50
C TRP A 41 2.69 11.14 11.95
N VAL A 42 1.73 10.22 11.94
CA VAL A 42 0.38 10.48 11.40
C VAL A 42 -0.66 10.21 12.47
N ASP A 43 -1.41 11.25 12.85
CA ASP A 43 -2.45 11.15 13.88
C ASP A 43 -3.88 11.13 13.33
N SER A 44 -4.09 11.57 12.08
CA SER A 44 -5.44 11.91 11.60
C SER A 44 -5.97 11.02 10.47
N LYS A 45 -5.30 10.97 9.31
CA LYS A 45 -5.78 10.23 8.13
C LYS A 45 -4.65 9.61 7.32
N PRO A 46 -4.84 8.40 6.76
CA PRO A 46 -5.99 7.51 6.99
C PRO A 46 -5.97 6.94 8.42
N SER A 47 -7.13 6.89 9.07
CA SER A 47 -7.25 6.34 10.42
C SER A 47 -7.26 4.81 10.40
N VAL A 48 -6.83 4.18 11.49
CA VAL A 48 -6.91 2.72 11.66
C VAL A 48 -8.33 2.18 11.42
N SER A 49 -9.35 2.95 11.79
CA SER A 49 -10.75 2.60 11.56
C SER A 49 -11.15 2.55 10.08
N GLU A 50 -10.59 3.45 9.24
CA GLU A 50 -10.82 3.45 7.80
C GLU A 50 -10.16 2.24 7.15
N ILE A 51 -8.96 1.87 7.62
CA ILE A 51 -8.25 0.68 7.16
C ILE A 51 -9.05 -0.59 7.51
N GLN A 52 -9.60 -0.69 8.72
CA GLN A 52 -10.42 -1.83 9.15
C GLN A 52 -11.64 -2.05 8.25
N LYS A 53 -12.28 -0.97 7.77
CA LYS A 53 -13.43 -1.06 6.86
C LYS A 53 -13.06 -1.75 5.54
N ILE A 54 -11.85 -1.53 5.02
CA ILE A 54 -11.36 -2.15 3.76
C ILE A 54 -11.18 -3.66 3.92
N TYR A 55 -10.63 -4.11 5.05
CA TYR A 55 -10.42 -5.54 5.31
C TYR A 55 -11.71 -6.28 5.70
N GLY A 56 -12.67 -5.56 6.27
CA GLY A 56 -13.98 -6.07 6.71
C GLY A 56 -14.13 -6.07 8.23
N HIS A 57 -15.36 -5.87 8.71
CA HIS A 57 -15.67 -5.86 10.14
C HIS A 57 -15.29 -7.18 10.82
N GLY A 58 -14.66 -7.09 12.01
CA GLY A 58 -14.28 -8.25 12.82
C GLY A 58 -13.01 -8.97 12.38
N ARG A 59 -12.31 -8.50 11.32
CA ARG A 59 -11.02 -9.05 10.90
C ARG A 59 -9.86 -8.33 11.59
N THR A 60 -8.88 -9.12 12.02
CA THR A 60 -7.60 -8.59 12.53
C THR A 60 -6.85 -7.91 11.39
N LEU A 61 -6.39 -6.68 11.61
CA LEU A 61 -5.51 -6.01 10.65
C LEU A 61 -4.22 -6.80 10.47
N PRO A 62 -3.62 -6.77 9.26
CA PRO A 62 -2.28 -7.28 9.07
C PRO A 62 -1.28 -6.62 10.01
N THR A 63 -0.21 -7.34 10.37
CA THR A 63 0.89 -6.79 11.18
C THR A 63 1.50 -5.54 10.57
N THR A 64 1.52 -5.49 9.23
CA THR A 64 2.04 -4.35 8.46
C THR A 64 1.09 -4.05 7.29
N THR A 65 0.67 -2.81 7.18
CA THR A 65 -0.14 -2.28 6.08
C THR A 65 0.56 -1.09 5.46
N LEU A 66 0.69 -1.10 4.13
CA LEU A 66 1.20 0.01 3.33
C LEU A 66 0.02 0.64 2.58
N ILE A 67 -0.12 1.95 2.67
CA ILE A 67 -1.13 2.70 1.91
C ILE A 67 -0.40 3.62 0.95
N LEU A 68 -0.65 3.44 -0.34
CA LEU A 68 0.03 4.14 -1.42
C LEU A 68 -1.01 4.92 -2.24
N PRO A 69 -1.34 6.17 -1.88
CA PRO A 69 -2.20 7.02 -2.69
C PRO A 69 -1.56 7.24 -4.06
N LEU A 70 -2.11 6.60 -5.09
CA LEU A 70 -1.49 6.58 -6.41
C LEU A 70 -1.58 7.95 -7.08
N LYS A 71 -0.52 8.33 -7.80
CA LYS A 71 -0.54 9.43 -8.76
C LYS A 71 -1.61 9.12 -9.84
N PRO A 72 -2.44 10.08 -10.28
CA PRO A 72 -3.58 9.81 -11.15
C PRO A 72 -3.23 9.08 -12.45
N ASP A 73 -2.08 9.39 -13.04
CA ASP A 73 -1.55 8.77 -14.26
C ASP A 73 -1.08 7.33 -14.08
N LYS A 74 -0.88 6.87 -12.82
CA LYS A 74 -0.39 5.53 -12.49
C LYS A 74 -1.49 4.51 -12.23
N VAL A 75 -2.71 4.96 -11.95
CA VAL A 75 -3.82 4.08 -11.51
C VAL A 75 -4.08 2.96 -12.51
N LYS A 76 -4.22 3.27 -13.80
CA LYS A 76 -4.49 2.28 -14.85
C LYS A 76 -3.37 1.25 -14.97
N ALA A 77 -2.12 1.72 -15.07
CA ALA A 77 -0.96 0.85 -15.22
C ALA A 77 -0.78 -0.09 -14.03
N VAL A 78 -0.98 0.41 -12.80
CA VAL A 78 -0.89 -0.42 -11.59
C VAL A 78 -1.98 -1.51 -11.57
N LYS A 79 -3.22 -1.17 -11.95
CA LYS A 79 -4.30 -2.16 -12.04
C LYS A 79 -3.98 -3.27 -13.04
N GLU A 80 -3.48 -2.92 -14.22
CA GLU A 80 -3.10 -3.88 -15.26
C GLU A 80 -1.97 -4.79 -14.78
N GLN A 81 -0.92 -4.23 -14.17
CA GLN A 81 0.22 -5.00 -13.65
C GLN A 81 -0.17 -5.94 -12.49
N LEU A 82 -1.04 -5.49 -11.58
CA LEU A 82 -1.52 -6.35 -10.48
C LEU A 82 -2.44 -7.47 -11.00
N SER A 83 -3.13 -7.25 -12.11
CA SER A 83 -3.98 -8.26 -12.74
C SER A 83 -3.19 -9.36 -13.45
N SER A 84 -1.96 -9.06 -13.89
CA SER A 84 -1.06 -9.96 -14.63
C SER A 84 0.03 -10.59 -13.77
N LEU A 85 -0.17 -10.75 -12.46
CA LEU A 85 0.85 -11.35 -11.59
C LEU A 85 1.00 -12.86 -11.85
N ASP A 86 2.22 -13.28 -12.16
CA ASP A 86 2.54 -14.66 -12.52
C ASP A 86 2.73 -15.57 -11.30
N PRO A 87 2.20 -16.81 -11.32
CA PRO A 87 2.40 -17.77 -10.24
C PRO A 87 3.85 -18.12 -9.94
N GLU A 88 4.71 -18.02 -10.96
CA GLU A 88 6.14 -18.31 -10.87
C GLU A 88 6.87 -17.43 -9.84
N LEU A 89 6.32 -16.27 -9.50
CA LEU A 89 6.85 -15.40 -8.45
C LEU A 89 6.99 -16.14 -7.11
N LEU A 90 6.08 -17.06 -6.77
CA LEU A 90 6.14 -17.80 -5.51
C LEU A 90 7.26 -18.86 -5.50
N LEU A 91 7.74 -19.32 -6.67
CA LEU A 91 8.81 -20.32 -6.76
C LEU A 91 10.13 -19.81 -6.17
N PHE A 92 10.34 -18.50 -6.21
CA PHE A 92 11.54 -17.84 -5.72
C PHE A 92 11.38 -17.30 -4.28
N LEU A 93 10.23 -17.51 -3.63
CA LEU A 93 9.93 -16.99 -2.29
C LEU A 93 9.90 -18.11 -1.24
N SER A 94 10.81 -18.04 -0.26
CA SER A 94 10.89 -19.05 0.80
C SER A 94 9.86 -18.85 1.91
N LYS A 95 9.48 -17.61 2.23
CA LYS A 95 8.56 -17.27 3.34
C LYS A 95 7.15 -16.87 2.91
N ILE A 96 7.01 -16.18 1.77
CA ILE A 96 5.71 -15.77 1.25
C ILE A 96 5.10 -16.96 0.51
N LYS A 97 3.94 -17.43 0.96
CA LYS A 97 3.24 -18.61 0.41
C LYS A 97 1.93 -18.29 -0.28
N ARG A 98 1.50 -17.03 -0.22
CA ARG A 98 0.26 -16.59 -0.83
C ARG A 98 0.39 -15.13 -1.22
N LEU A 99 -0.06 -14.84 -2.43
CA LEU A 99 -0.24 -13.49 -2.94
C LEU A 99 -1.69 -13.36 -3.38
N SER A 100 -2.36 -12.27 -3.01
CA SER A 100 -3.72 -12.02 -3.47
C SER A 100 -3.93 -10.56 -3.82
N VAL A 101 -4.63 -10.33 -4.92
CA VAL A 101 -5.06 -9.02 -5.39
C VAL A 101 -6.58 -8.98 -5.31
N LYS A 102 -7.09 -7.95 -4.63
CA LYS A 102 -8.53 -7.68 -4.51
C LYS A 102 -8.77 -6.27 -5.00
N GLU A 103 -9.72 -6.11 -5.92
CA GLU A 103 -10.26 -4.81 -6.26
C GLU A 103 -11.42 -4.45 -5.33
N ASP A 104 -11.51 -3.15 -5.01
CA ASP A 104 -12.62 -2.56 -4.26
C ASP A 104 -13.22 -1.44 -5.10
N ASN A 105 -14.24 -1.80 -5.88
CA ASN A 105 -14.99 -0.94 -6.76
C ASN A 105 -16.25 -0.42 -6.03
N VAL A 106 -16.74 0.76 -6.44
CA VAL A 106 -17.97 1.34 -5.89
C VAL A 106 -19.15 0.38 -6.06
N ASP A 107 -19.23 -0.29 -7.21
CA ASP A 107 -20.09 -1.45 -7.40
C ASP A 107 -19.34 -2.71 -6.97
N GLN A 108 -19.74 -3.26 -5.82
CA GLN A 108 -19.12 -4.45 -5.25
C GLN A 108 -19.24 -5.68 -6.16
N ASN A 109 -20.21 -5.70 -7.09
CA ASN A 109 -20.37 -6.81 -8.04
C ASN A 109 -19.26 -6.85 -9.09
N LEU A 110 -18.51 -5.76 -9.26
CA LEU A 110 -17.36 -5.68 -10.17
C LEU A 110 -16.04 -6.05 -9.48
N ASN A 111 -16.07 -6.41 -8.19
CA ASN A 111 -14.85 -6.76 -7.46
C ASN A 111 -14.27 -8.07 -7.98
N THR A 112 -13.00 -8.02 -8.39
CA THR A 112 -12.24 -9.20 -8.78
C THR A 112 -11.29 -9.59 -7.65
N ILE A 113 -11.19 -10.89 -7.36
CA ILE A 113 -10.18 -11.46 -6.47
C ILE A 113 -9.32 -12.43 -7.28
N ARG A 114 -8.01 -12.20 -7.32
CA ARG A 114 -7.03 -13.16 -7.81
C ARG A 114 -6.13 -13.58 -6.67
N ALA A 115 -5.83 -14.87 -6.57
CA ALA A 115 -4.92 -15.40 -5.59
C ALA A 115 -3.98 -16.42 -6.23
N VAL A 116 -2.71 -16.35 -5.83
CA VAL A 116 -1.67 -17.32 -6.14
C VAL A 116 -1.23 -17.91 -4.80
N SER A 117 -1.14 -19.24 -4.71
CA SER A 117 -0.73 -19.97 -3.51
C SER A 117 0.10 -21.20 -3.85
#